data_AF-A0A8K0DX32-F1
#
_entry.id   AF-A0A8K0DX32-F1
#
_cell.length_a   1.000
_cell.length_b   1.000
_cell.length_c   1.000
_cell.angle_alpha   90.00
_cell.angle_beta   90.00
_cell.angle_gamma   90.00
#
_symmetry.space_group_name_H-M   'P 1'
#
loop_
_entity.id
_entity.type
_entity.pdbx_description
1 polymer ?
#
loop_
_entity_poly.entity_id
_entity_poly.type
_entity_poly.pdbx_seq_one_letter_code
_entity_poly.pdbx_strand_id
1 'polypeptide(L)'
;MGHSYKRVLHRLWTRKEKEIAIVTHRGFLFHTLTAIGNECHPVVKKEICKHFANCELRSMVLVDRSMVASDPSTTDYPGKIPSGLDLPSDVANENLGKEEKSDS
;
A
#
# COMPACT_ATOMS: atom_id res chain seq x y z
N MET A 1 17.58 -18.39 -23.85
CA MET A 1 16.83 -18.56 -22.58
C MET A 1 15.81 -17.45 -22.27
N GLY A 2 15.36 -16.62 -23.23
CA GLY A 2 14.60 -15.37 -22.93
C GLY A 2 13.08 -15.39 -23.16
N HIS A 3 12.51 -16.48 -23.67
CA HIS A 3 11.11 -16.50 -24.13
C HIS A 3 10.14 -17.19 -23.17
N SER A 4 10.62 -18.03 -22.25
CA SER A 4 9.76 -18.90 -21.44
C SER A 4 8.96 -18.14 -20.37
N TYR A 5 9.57 -17.17 -19.67
CA TYR A 5 8.88 -16.43 -18.60
C TYR A 5 7.84 -15.45 -19.14
N LYS A 6 8.07 -14.85 -20.33
CA LYS A 6 7.13 -13.90 -20.95
C LYS A 6 5.75 -14.52 -21.19
N ARG A 7 5.72 -15.77 -21.66
CA ARG A 7 4.46 -16.50 -21.89
C ARG A 7 3.72 -16.79 -20.59
N VAL A 8 4.46 -17.12 -19.52
CA VAL A 8 3.87 -17.34 -18.19
C VAL A 8 3.26 -16.04 -17.67
N LEU A 9 4.00 -14.94 -17.72
CA LEU A 9 3.51 -13.63 -17.27
C LEU A 9 2.30 -13.15 -18.08
N HIS A 10 2.32 -13.28 -19.40
CA HIS A 10 1.16 -12.96 -20.24
C HIS A 10 -0.07 -13.77 -19.83
N ARG A 11 0.09 -15.09 -19.62
CA ARG A 11 -1.00 -15.95 -19.16
C ARG A 11 -1.52 -15.56 -17.78
N LEU A 12 -0.66 -15.08 -16.88
CA LEU A 12 -1.07 -14.60 -15.56
C LEU A 12 -1.81 -13.27 -15.67
N TRP A 13 -1.39 -12.36 -16.56
CA TRP A 13 -2.03 -11.06 -16.75
C TRP A 13 -3.44 -11.15 -17.34
N THR A 14 -3.70 -12.17 -18.17
CA THR A 14 -5.02 -12.38 -18.80
C THR A 14 -6.04 -13.10 -17.92
N ARG A 15 -5.67 -13.46 -16.68
CA ARG A 15 -6.55 -14.14 -15.72
C ARG A 15 -7.51 -13.15 -15.08
N LYS A 16 -8.68 -13.62 -14.65
CA LYS A 16 -9.68 -12.79 -13.93
C LYS A 16 -9.41 -12.75 -12.42
N GLU A 17 -8.64 -13.73 -11.95
CA GLU A 17 -8.26 -13.94 -10.57
C GLU A 17 -7.32 -12.81 -10.09
N LYS A 18 -7.63 -12.18 -8.95
CA LYS A 18 -6.84 -11.09 -8.37
C LYS A 18 -5.73 -11.57 -7.45
N GLU A 19 -5.88 -12.77 -6.90
CA GLU A 19 -4.94 -13.39 -5.96
C GLU A 19 -4.42 -14.68 -6.57
N ILE A 20 -3.11 -14.73 -6.83
CA ILE A 20 -2.48 -15.86 -7.51
C ILE A 20 -1.26 -16.32 -6.71
N ALA A 21 -1.24 -17.59 -6.34
CA ALA A 21 -0.06 -18.25 -5.78
C ALA A 21 0.74 -18.93 -6.90
N ILE A 22 2.05 -18.68 -6.96
CA ILE A 22 2.95 -19.29 -7.93
C ILE A 22 3.94 -20.18 -7.18
N VAL A 23 3.88 -21.50 -7.45
CA VAL A 23 4.83 -22.47 -6.91
C VAL A 23 5.77 -22.90 -8.02
N THR A 24 7.06 -22.59 -7.88
CA THR A 24 8.08 -22.91 -8.88
C THR A 24 9.48 -22.89 -8.25
N HIS A 25 10.50 -23.17 -9.06
CA HIS A 25 11.88 -23.18 -8.60
C HIS A 25 12.43 -21.76 -8.40
N ARG A 26 13.30 -21.58 -7.39
CA ARG A 26 13.94 -20.29 -7.06
C ARG A 26 14.60 -19.58 -8.26
N GLY A 27 15.19 -20.34 -9.18
CA GLY A 27 15.86 -19.79 -10.35
C GLY A 27 14.86 -19.18 -11.35
N PHE A 28 13.71 -19.83 -11.53
CA PHE A 28 12.64 -19.30 -12.36
C PHE A 28 12.05 -18.03 -11.77
N LEU A 29 11.78 -18.00 -10.46
CA LEU A 29 11.34 -16.79 -9.75
C LEU A 29 12.34 -15.65 -9.91
N PHE A 30 13.62 -15.91 -9.65
CA PHE A 30 14.67 -14.89 -9.75
C PHE A 30 14.71 -14.23 -11.14
N HIS A 31 14.78 -15.02 -12.22
CA HIS A 31 14.83 -14.47 -13.57
C HIS A 31 13.54 -13.72 -13.95
N THR A 32 12.38 -14.23 -13.53
CA THR A 32 11.09 -13.62 -13.83
C THR A 32 10.92 -12.29 -13.08
N LEU A 33 11.20 -12.26 -11.77
CA LEU A 33 11.09 -11.07 -10.93
C LEU A 33 12.14 -10.01 -11.28
N THR A 34 13.33 -10.42 -11.72
CA THR A 34 14.35 -9.49 -12.25
C THR A 34 13.87 -8.79 -13.51
N ALA A 35 13.19 -9.51 -14.41
CA ALA A 35 12.64 -8.92 -15.62
C ALA A 35 11.52 -7.91 -15.31
N ILE A 36 10.61 -8.25 -14.40
CA ILE A 36 9.53 -7.34 -13.94
C ILE A 36 10.09 -6.12 -13.21
N GLY A 37 11.07 -6.34 -12.33
CA GLY A 37 11.63 -5.31 -11.45
C GLY A 37 12.47 -4.25 -12.14
N ASN A 38 12.78 -4.40 -13.43
CA ASN A 38 13.62 -3.43 -14.15
C ASN A 38 12.99 -2.04 -14.22
N GLU A 39 11.66 -1.94 -14.16
CA GLU A 39 10.91 -0.67 -14.20
C GLU A 39 10.57 -0.15 -12.79
N CYS A 40 10.90 -0.90 -11.74
CA CYS A 40 10.62 -0.52 -10.35
C CYS A 40 11.73 0.35 -9.75
N HIS A 41 11.40 1.06 -8.66
CA HIS A 41 12.39 1.78 -7.86
C HIS A 41 13.53 0.84 -7.42
N PRO A 42 14.81 1.28 -7.40
CA PRO A 42 15.96 0.40 -7.11
C PRO A 42 15.84 -0.39 -5.81
N VAL A 43 15.22 0.19 -4.78
CA VAL A 43 14.95 -0.49 -3.50
C VAL A 43 13.98 -1.66 -3.70
N VAL A 44 12.87 -1.46 -4.41
CA VAL A 44 11.89 -2.51 -4.69
C VAL A 44 12.53 -3.62 -5.53
N LYS A 45 13.28 -3.23 -6.57
CA LYS A 45 14.02 -4.17 -7.42
C LYS A 45 14.95 -5.06 -6.59
N LYS A 46 15.71 -4.47 -5.66
CA LYS A 46 16.63 -5.20 -4.78
C LYS A 46 15.90 -6.25 -3.94
N GLU A 47 14.75 -5.91 -3.38
CA GLU A 47 13.98 -6.82 -2.52
C GLU A 47 13.34 -7.96 -3.32
N ILE A 48 12.68 -7.67 -4.44
CA ILE A 48 11.99 -8.71 -5.23
C ILE A 48 12.97 -9.64 -5.96
N CYS A 49 14.17 -9.15 -6.29
CA CYS A 49 15.20 -9.95 -6.96
C CYS A 49 16.06 -10.76 -5.97
N LYS A 50 15.84 -10.66 -4.66
CA LYS A 50 16.58 -11.49 -3.70
C LYS A 50 16.26 -12.96 -3.91
N HIS A 51 17.26 -13.84 -3.85
CA HIS A 51 17.03 -15.28 -3.93
C HIS A 51 16.06 -15.77 -2.86
N PHE A 52 15.18 -16.70 -3.24
CA PHE A 52 14.26 -17.38 -2.34
C PHE A 52 14.96 -18.60 -1.71
N ALA A 53 14.78 -18.79 -0.41
CA ALA A 53 15.07 -20.02 0.30
C ALA A 53 14.06 -21.12 -0.08
N ASN A 54 14.35 -22.36 0.31
CA ASN A 54 13.43 -23.46 0.06
C ASN A 54 12.11 -23.22 0.83
N CYS A 55 10.98 -23.44 0.15
CA CYS A 55 9.64 -23.21 0.67
C CYS A 55 9.38 -21.77 1.15
N GLU A 56 10.19 -20.78 0.74
CA GLU A 56 9.95 -19.38 1.10
C GLU A 56 8.75 -18.81 0.32
N LEU A 57 7.83 -18.18 1.04
CA LEU A 57 6.71 -17.45 0.47
C LEU A 57 6.97 -15.93 0.57
N ARG A 58 6.78 -15.23 -0.54
CA ARG A 58 6.72 -13.76 -0.56
C ARG A 58 5.41 -13.32 -1.19
N SER A 59 4.68 -12.49 -0.46
CA SER A 59 3.51 -11.79 -1.00
C SER A 59 3.94 -10.48 -1.63
N MET A 60 3.34 -10.15 -2.77
CA MET A 60 3.64 -8.92 -3.51
C MET A 60 2.39 -8.45 -4.26
N VAL A 61 2.23 -7.13 -4.34
CA VAL A 61 1.10 -6.48 -4.99
C VAL A 61 1.60 -5.79 -6.26
N LEU A 62 1.01 -6.15 -7.40
CA LEU A 62 1.28 -5.51 -8.68
C LEU A 62 0.16 -4.51 -8.97
N VAL A 63 0.52 -3.29 -9.32
CA VAL A 63 -0.42 -2.22 -9.64
C VAL A 63 -0.23 -1.83 -11.09
N ASP A 64 -1.29 -1.92 -11.89
CA ASP A 64 -1.29 -1.40 -13.25
C ASP A 64 -1.47 0.12 -13.22
N ARG A 65 -0.37 0.85 -13.34
CA ARG A 65 -0.40 2.32 -13.33
C ARG A 65 -0.99 2.90 -14.62
N SER A 66 -1.09 2.12 -15.70
CA SER A 66 -1.67 2.60 -16.96
C SER A 66 -3.19 2.83 -16.85
N MET A 67 -3.87 2.12 -15.93
CA MET A 67 -5.29 2.32 -15.65
C MET A 67 -5.59 3.49 -14.71
N VAL A 68 -4.57 4.06 -14.05
CA VAL A 68 -4.74 5.14 -13.06
C VAL A 68 -5.14 6.47 -13.71
N ALA A 69 -4.97 6.62 -15.02
CA ALA A 69 -5.42 7.81 -15.76
C ALA A 69 -6.94 7.83 -16.05
N SER A 70 -7.68 6.78 -15.71
CA SER A 70 -9.11 6.65 -16.05
C SER A 70 -10.06 7.29 -15.05
N ASP A 71 -9.62 7.48 -13.81
CA ASP A 71 -10.41 8.14 -12.76
C ASP A 71 -9.61 9.31 -12.20
N PRO A 72 -10.06 10.57 -12.36
CA PRO A 72 -9.41 11.68 -11.69
C PRO A 72 -9.49 11.43 -10.19
N SER A 73 -8.35 11.46 -9.50
CA SER A 73 -8.34 11.40 -8.04
C SER A 73 -9.11 12.61 -7.51
N THR A 74 -10.34 12.39 -7.06
CA THR A 74 -11.11 13.36 -6.26
C THR A 74 -10.48 13.43 -4.87
N THR A 75 -9.30 14.02 -4.77
CA THR A 75 -8.88 14.59 -3.49
C THR A 75 -9.49 15.98 -3.43
N ASP A 76 -10.70 16.08 -2.86
CA ASP A 76 -11.34 17.35 -2.52
C ASP A 76 -10.73 17.93 -1.23
N TYR A 77 -9.39 17.98 -1.20
CA TYR A 77 -8.66 18.62 -0.12
C TYR A 77 -8.13 19.96 -0.63
N PRO A 78 -8.95 21.02 -0.64
CA PRO A 78 -8.45 22.36 -0.84
C PRO A 78 -7.63 22.65 0.41
N GLY A 79 -6.31 22.65 0.31
CA GLY A 79 -5.35 22.77 1.42
C GLY A 79 -5.46 24.08 2.22
N LYS A 80 -6.61 24.34 2.84
CA LYS A 80 -6.81 25.35 3.85
C LYS A 80 -6.71 24.65 5.19
N ILE A 81 -5.78 25.12 6.01
CA ILE A 81 -5.75 24.88 7.43
C ILE A 81 -7.16 25.23 7.96
N PRO A 82 -7.88 24.33 8.64
CA PRO A 82 -9.14 24.70 9.26
C PRO A 82 -8.85 25.86 10.19
N SER A 83 -9.63 26.94 10.10
CA SER A 83 -9.56 28.07 11.02
C SER A 83 -9.98 27.59 12.40
N GLY A 84 -9.07 26.90 13.09
CA GLY A 84 -9.16 26.63 14.50
C GLY A 84 -9.18 27.98 15.20
N LEU A 85 -10.21 28.20 16.00
CA LEU A 85 -10.30 29.36 16.86
C LEU A 85 -9.17 29.19 17.89
N ASP A 86 -8.07 29.94 17.72
CA ASP A 86 -7.00 30.02 18.71
C ASP A 86 -7.56 30.67 19.98
N LEU A 87 -8.23 29.88 20.82
CA LEU A 87 -8.53 30.28 22.18
C LEU A 87 -7.31 29.98 23.04
N PRO A 88 -6.66 31.00 23.65
CA PRO A 88 -5.70 30.75 24.70
C PRO A 88 -6.41 30.10 25.89
N SER A 89 -5.81 29.04 26.42
CA SER A 89 -6.35 28.18 27.49
C SER A 89 -6.43 28.86 28.87
N ASP A 90 -6.53 30.19 28.96
CA ASP A 90 -6.27 30.92 30.20
C ASP A 90 -7.27 32.08 30.46
N VAL A 91 -8.56 31.75 30.61
CA VAL A 91 -9.62 32.54 31.27
C VAL A 91 -10.76 31.55 31.61
N ALA A 92 -11.28 31.34 32.82
CA ALA A 92 -11.14 31.99 34.11
C ALA A 92 -11.33 30.95 35.24
N ASN A 93 -10.64 31.21 36.34
CA ASN A 93 -10.84 30.61 37.65
C ASN A 93 -12.16 31.09 38.29
N GLU A 94 -12.65 30.28 39.25
CA GLU A 94 -13.41 30.61 40.47
C GLU A 94 -14.82 31.26 40.41
N ASN A 95 -15.90 30.54 40.75
CA ASN A 95 -16.36 30.27 42.14
C ASN A 95 -17.82 29.75 42.21
N LEU A 96 -17.95 28.59 42.88
CA LEU A 96 -18.97 28.19 43.87
C LEU A 96 -20.46 28.58 43.70
N GLY A 97 -21.28 27.55 43.50
CA GLY A 97 -22.69 27.50 43.93
C GLY A 97 -23.13 26.05 44.12
N LYS A 98 -23.08 25.56 45.37
CA LYS A 98 -23.63 24.26 45.79
C LYS A 98 -25.15 24.35 45.91
N GLU A 99 -25.89 23.35 45.42
CA GLU A 99 -26.95 22.72 46.22
C GLU A 99 -27.21 21.28 45.74
N GLU A 100 -27.28 20.38 46.72
CA GLU A 100 -27.34 18.92 46.63
C GLU A 100 -28.77 18.40 46.46
N LYS A 101 -28.95 17.21 45.83
CA LYS A 101 -29.81 16.15 46.40
C LYS A 101 -29.69 14.79 45.69
N SER A 102 -29.17 13.81 46.44
CA SER A 102 -29.54 12.39 46.49
C SER A 102 -28.66 11.77 47.60
N ASP A 103 -29.04 10.85 48.47
CA ASP A 103 -30.23 10.14 48.90
C ASP A 103 -29.73 9.31 50.12
N SER A 104 -30.62 8.95 51.05
CA SER A 104 -30.42 8.20 52.31
C SER A 104 -29.93 8.94 53.56
#